data_AF-A0A3N2QXD4-F1
#
_entry.id   AF-A0A3N2QXD4-F1
#
_cell.length_a   1.000
_cell.length_b   1.000
_cell.length_c   1.000
_cell.angle_alpha   90.00
_cell.angle_beta   90.00
_cell.angle_gamma   90.00
#
_symmetry.space_group_name_H-M   'P 1'
#
loop_
_entity.id
_entity.type
_entity.pdbx_description
1 polymer ?
#
loop_
_entity_poly.entity_id
_entity_poly.type
_entity_poly.pdbx_seq_one_letter_code
_entity_poly.pdbx_strand_id
1 'polypeptide(L)'
;MNRRIFLSALGWLVLALVLAGLLVVSARQGLEHSLFERLSNSLPAAMDEALVNGDDRPGLMTVMRHQLAADLDGLRIEGWLPWPVLRECSATVDALGPLGEAGAVTSPVDIRWPHEGQVFHVGLTPTCEVAVWSLAGQGLALAGLALALILLLPRPLGDRQRHWYDRLVEGGESHRQARRLTAPLAEGVSREQGQLLAELCQHFDRPFAELRDLALVQPPLDARQRAWFIRGLHLFDFDVARARDIALGDERLAFDLEEGRARVRGIPLTLAPTPLLHYAWYARKRQEGDGWFANPPSNRPDKREGQALAEFMAEYGGHAKAVNDLREHGLRSKTLDQNRNRIKEELIRVLGDVLAEPYLVVSERERTSARLRYRLALPADHIDLPPDLLAHTPSAPTERSHSV
;
A
#
# COMPACT_ATOMS: atom_id res chain seq x y z
N MET A 1 10.10 27.56 -2.60
CA MET A 1 10.61 26.96 -3.85
C MET A 1 11.10 25.55 -3.52
N ASN A 2 10.55 24.52 -4.19
CA ASN A 2 10.52 23.14 -3.70
C ASN A 2 11.90 22.47 -3.65
N ARG A 3 12.30 21.94 -2.49
CA ARG A 3 13.52 21.12 -2.30
C ARG A 3 13.66 20.00 -3.33
N ARG A 4 12.53 19.45 -3.81
CA ARG A 4 12.48 18.45 -4.89
C ARG A 4 13.00 18.99 -6.22
N ILE A 5 12.66 20.22 -6.60
CA ILE A 5 13.10 20.84 -7.86
C ILE A 5 14.62 21.04 -7.84
N PHE A 6 15.15 21.51 -6.71
CA PHE A 6 16.60 21.69 -6.54
C PHE A 6 17.37 20.37 -6.63
N LEU A 7 16.88 19.31 -5.96
CA LEU A 7 17.51 17.99 -6.02
C LEU A 7 17.46 17.38 -7.42
N SER A 8 16.36 17.54 -8.16
CA SER A 8 16.25 17.08 -9.55
C SER A 8 17.20 17.84 -10.48
N ALA A 9 17.30 19.16 -10.33
CA ALA A 9 18.22 19.99 -11.12
C ALA A 9 19.69 19.62 -10.84
N LEU A 10 20.05 19.41 -9.58
CA LEU A 10 21.40 18.98 -9.20
C LEU A 10 21.73 17.59 -9.76
N GLY A 11 20.81 16.64 -9.65
CA GLY A 11 20.99 15.30 -10.21
C GLY A 11 21.19 15.31 -11.73
N TRP A 12 20.46 16.17 -12.44
CA TRP A 12 20.61 16.33 -13.89
C TRP A 12 21.98 16.93 -14.28
N LEU A 13 22.45 17.93 -13.54
CA LEU A 13 23.79 18.51 -13.76
C LEU A 13 24.90 17.49 -13.52
N VAL A 14 24.79 16.69 -12.44
CA VAL A 14 25.76 15.62 -12.16
C VAL A 14 25.77 14.59 -13.29
N LEU A 15 24.59 14.17 -13.77
CA LEU A 15 24.49 13.23 -14.90
C LEU A 15 25.13 13.80 -16.17
N ALA A 16 24.87 15.07 -16.49
CA ALA A 16 25.46 15.75 -17.64
C ALA A 16 27.00 15.81 -17.54
N LEU A 17 27.54 16.10 -16.35
CA LEU A 17 28.98 16.11 -16.10
C LEU A 17 29.62 14.72 -16.26
N VAL A 18 28.97 13.68 -15.74
CA VAL A 18 29.44 12.29 -15.89
C VAL A 18 29.46 11.87 -17.36
N LEU A 19 28.39 12.16 -18.09
CA LEU A 19 28.30 11.84 -19.53
C LEU A 19 29.33 12.63 -20.35
N ALA A 20 29.55 13.91 -20.03
CA ALA A 20 30.63 14.70 -20.62
C ALA A 20 32.01 14.08 -20.35
N GLY A 21 32.30 13.70 -19.10
CA GLY A 21 33.56 13.03 -18.75
C GLY A 21 33.78 11.75 -19.58
N LEU A 22 32.75 10.92 -19.72
CA LEU A 22 32.80 9.70 -20.53
C LEU A 22 33.06 10.01 -22.02
N LEU A 23 32.47 11.07 -22.57
CA LEU A 23 32.73 11.49 -23.95
C LEU A 23 34.20 11.89 -24.16
N VAL A 24 34.82 12.60 -23.20
CA VAL A 24 36.24 12.97 -23.29
C VAL A 24 37.13 11.74 -23.25
N VAL A 25 36.87 10.81 -22.33
CA VAL A 25 37.65 9.57 -22.20
C VAL A 25 37.53 8.74 -23.49
N SER A 26 36.30 8.57 -24.00
CA SER A 26 36.05 7.83 -25.24
C SER A 26 36.74 8.49 -26.44
N ALA A 27 36.71 9.82 -26.55
CA ALA A 27 37.36 10.55 -27.64
C ALA A 27 38.89 10.41 -27.59
N ARG A 28 39.50 10.44 -26.39
CA ARG A 28 40.94 10.23 -26.21
C ARG A 28 41.37 8.81 -26.59
N GLN A 29 40.65 7.81 -26.10
CA GLN A 29 40.93 6.41 -26.46
C GLN A 29 40.79 6.15 -27.96
N GLY A 30 39.76 6.74 -28.59
CA GLY A 30 39.57 6.66 -30.04
C GLY A 30 40.73 7.30 -30.82
N LEU A 31 41.25 8.43 -30.34
CA LEU A 31 42.42 9.08 -30.92
C LEU A 31 43.67 8.22 -30.78
N GLU A 32 43.97 7.73 -29.59
CA GLU A 32 45.14 6.88 -29.31
C GLU A 32 45.13 5.64 -30.21
N HIS A 33 43.97 4.99 -30.36
CA HIS A 33 43.83 3.81 -31.21
C HIS A 33 44.01 4.13 -32.70
N SER A 34 43.40 5.22 -33.18
CA SER A 34 43.53 5.67 -34.58
C SER A 34 44.96 6.09 -34.92
N LEU A 35 45.64 6.79 -34.01
CA LEU A 35 47.05 7.14 -34.16
C LEU A 35 47.94 5.91 -34.19
N PHE A 36 47.73 4.99 -33.26
CA PHE A 36 48.45 3.72 -33.23
C PHE A 36 48.30 2.97 -34.55
N GLU A 37 47.07 2.77 -35.03
CA GLU A 37 46.79 2.03 -36.26
C GLU A 37 47.38 2.70 -37.51
N ARG A 38 47.22 4.02 -37.64
CA ARG A 38 47.77 4.76 -38.79
C ARG A 38 49.30 4.68 -38.81
N LEU A 39 49.93 4.98 -37.68
CA LEU A 39 51.39 5.02 -37.60
C LEU A 39 52.02 3.63 -37.61
N SER A 40 51.38 2.61 -37.02
CA SER A 40 51.90 1.22 -37.08
C SER A 40 51.98 0.71 -38.51
N ASN A 41 51.09 1.18 -39.39
CA ASN A 41 51.04 0.77 -40.78
C ASN A 41 52.00 1.56 -41.69
N SER A 42 52.25 2.84 -41.40
CA SER A 42 53.06 3.70 -42.28
C SER A 42 54.49 3.94 -41.79
N LEU A 43 54.70 4.00 -40.48
CA LEU A 43 55.96 4.43 -39.89
C LEU A 43 57.11 3.41 -40.08
N PRO A 44 56.92 2.10 -39.86
CA PRO A 44 58.02 1.14 -39.99
C PRO A 44 58.66 1.16 -41.39
N ALA A 45 57.83 1.16 -42.44
CA ALA A 45 58.31 1.20 -43.82
C ALA A 45 59.11 2.47 -44.15
N ALA A 46 58.60 3.64 -43.72
CA ALA A 46 59.28 4.91 -43.93
C ALA A 46 60.59 5.03 -43.14
N MET A 47 60.63 4.46 -41.92
CA MET A 47 61.84 4.42 -41.10
C MET A 47 62.88 3.46 -41.65
N ASP A 48 62.48 2.28 -42.11
CA ASP A 48 63.40 1.30 -42.71
C ASP A 48 64.07 1.87 -43.97
N GLU A 49 63.31 2.53 -44.86
CA GLU A 49 63.85 3.14 -46.08
C GLU A 49 64.88 4.23 -45.78
N ALA A 50 64.63 5.04 -44.75
CA ALA A 50 65.52 6.12 -44.37
C ALA A 50 66.75 5.66 -43.58
N LEU A 51 66.63 4.59 -42.78
CA LEU A 51 67.73 3.97 -42.03
C LEU A 51 68.73 3.25 -42.95
N VAL A 52 68.27 2.65 -44.06
CA VAL A 52 69.14 1.96 -45.03
C VAL A 52 70.10 2.92 -45.75
N ASN A 53 69.73 4.20 -45.89
CA ASN A 53 70.48 5.19 -46.67
C ASN A 53 71.29 6.19 -45.82
N GLY A 54 71.33 6.04 -44.49
CA GLY A 54 71.95 6.99 -43.58
C GLY A 54 73.28 6.54 -42.98
N ASP A 55 74.38 7.23 -43.32
CA ASP A 55 75.71 6.99 -42.73
C ASP A 55 75.87 7.54 -41.29
N ASP A 56 75.04 8.51 -40.87
CA ASP A 56 75.05 9.12 -39.52
C ASP A 56 73.73 8.86 -38.76
N ARG A 57 73.64 7.70 -38.11
CA ARG A 57 72.42 7.22 -37.42
C ARG A 57 71.92 8.17 -36.29
N PRO A 58 72.76 8.69 -35.38
CA PRO A 58 72.30 9.60 -34.32
C PRO A 58 71.77 10.95 -34.84
N GLY A 59 72.45 11.53 -35.84
CA GLY A 59 72.02 12.76 -36.51
C GLY A 59 70.67 12.57 -37.21
N LEU A 60 70.52 11.45 -37.94
CA LEU A 60 69.28 11.09 -38.63
C LEU A 60 68.10 10.92 -37.66
N MET A 61 68.28 10.22 -36.53
CA MET A 61 67.22 10.06 -35.52
C MET A 61 66.75 11.39 -34.92
N THR A 62 67.66 12.35 -34.75
CA THR A 62 67.32 13.69 -34.25
C THR A 62 66.46 14.45 -35.25
N VAL A 63 66.82 14.40 -36.53
CA VAL A 63 66.05 15.02 -37.62
C VAL A 63 64.67 14.35 -37.75
N MET A 64 64.62 13.02 -37.72
CA MET A 64 63.36 12.26 -37.79
C MET A 64 62.45 12.56 -36.61
N ARG A 65 62.99 12.66 -35.39
CA ARG A 65 62.22 13.06 -34.21
C ARG A 65 61.59 14.44 -34.39
N HIS A 66 62.34 15.39 -34.95
CA HIS A 66 61.85 16.75 -35.18
C HIS A 66 60.80 16.79 -36.28
N GLN A 67 61.01 16.07 -37.39
CA GLN A 67 60.05 15.96 -38.48
C GLN A 67 58.76 15.27 -38.02
N LEU A 68 58.87 14.15 -37.30
CA LEU A 68 57.71 13.45 -36.76
C LEU A 68 56.95 14.32 -35.76
N ALA A 69 57.65 15.07 -34.89
CA ALA A 69 57.00 16.02 -33.99
C ALA A 69 56.27 17.14 -34.74
N ALA A 70 56.82 17.63 -35.86
CA ALA A 70 56.18 18.64 -36.70
C ALA A 70 54.96 18.10 -37.45
N ASP A 71 55.04 16.86 -37.97
CA ASP A 71 53.92 16.21 -38.67
C ASP A 71 52.78 15.82 -37.72
N LEU A 72 53.10 15.63 -36.43
CA LEU A 72 52.15 15.39 -35.35
C LEU A 72 51.63 16.69 -34.71
N ASP A 73 52.09 17.86 -35.16
CA ASP A 73 51.58 19.15 -34.72
C ASP A 73 50.35 19.54 -35.56
N GLY A 74 49.17 19.54 -34.93
CA GLY A 74 47.90 19.83 -35.61
C GLY A 74 47.19 18.61 -36.19
N LEU A 75 47.13 17.52 -35.43
CA LEU A 75 46.35 16.32 -35.77
C LEU A 75 44.87 16.68 -35.96
N ARG A 76 44.36 16.50 -37.18
CA ARG A 76 42.93 16.66 -37.49
C ARG A 76 42.17 15.40 -37.10
N ILE A 77 41.31 15.54 -36.09
CA ILE A 77 40.40 14.46 -35.69
C ILE A 77 39.19 14.48 -36.62
N GLU A 78 39.13 13.50 -37.52
CA GLU A 78 37.94 13.21 -38.28
C GLU A 78 36.97 12.42 -37.39
N GLY A 79 36.10 13.15 -36.71
CA GLY A 79 35.00 12.59 -35.94
C GLY A 79 33.75 12.45 -36.81
N TRP A 80 33.00 11.36 -36.60
CA TRP A 80 31.66 11.16 -37.17
C TRP A 80 30.63 12.19 -36.66
N LEU A 81 30.90 12.86 -35.54
CA LEU A 81 30.00 13.85 -34.94
C LEU A 81 30.25 15.25 -35.52
N PRO A 82 29.18 16.02 -35.79
CA PRO A 82 29.29 17.36 -36.37
C PRO A 82 29.95 18.38 -35.43
N TRP A 83 30.05 18.05 -34.13
CA TRP A 83 30.71 18.88 -33.14
C TRP A 83 31.83 18.09 -32.46
N PRO A 84 33.10 18.43 -32.72
CA PRO A 84 34.21 17.71 -32.12
C PRO A 84 34.27 17.99 -30.61
N VAL A 85 34.60 16.95 -29.85
CA VAL A 85 34.83 17.03 -28.40
C VAL A 85 36.23 17.57 -28.09
N LEU A 86 37.19 17.28 -28.97
CA LEU A 86 38.58 17.73 -28.91
C LEU A 86 38.80 18.77 -30.03
N ARG A 87 39.37 19.94 -29.73
CA ARG A 87 39.58 21.01 -30.74
C ARG A 87 40.87 20.82 -31.51
N GLU A 88 41.97 20.85 -30.79
CA GLU A 88 43.32 20.80 -31.32
C GLU A 88 44.06 19.73 -30.55
N CYS A 89 44.71 18.82 -31.29
CA CYS A 89 45.50 17.75 -30.73
C CYS A 89 46.89 17.81 -31.36
N SER A 90 47.89 17.68 -30.51
CA SER A 90 49.28 17.47 -30.88
C SER A 90 49.78 16.21 -30.19
N ALA A 91 50.84 15.59 -30.70
CA ALA A 91 51.48 14.48 -30.00
C ALA A 91 52.98 14.76 -29.84
N THR A 92 53.47 14.61 -28.61
CA THR A 92 54.89 14.75 -28.32
C THR A 92 55.59 13.41 -28.53
N VAL A 93 56.73 13.44 -29.21
CA VAL A 93 57.60 12.25 -29.36
C VAL A 93 58.44 12.12 -28.10
N ASP A 94 58.07 11.19 -27.23
CA ASP A 94 58.72 10.97 -25.94
C ASP A 94 60.04 10.21 -26.13
N ALA A 95 60.01 9.17 -26.97
CA ALA A 95 61.13 8.30 -27.29
C ALA A 95 61.14 7.91 -28.77
N LEU A 96 62.32 7.84 -29.38
CA LEU A 96 62.53 7.31 -30.74
C LEU A 96 63.93 6.68 -30.80
N GLY A 97 64.01 5.39 -31.11
CA GLY A 97 65.29 4.69 -31.24
C GLY A 97 65.20 3.20 -30.88
N PRO A 98 66.35 2.53 -30.73
CA PRO A 98 66.39 1.14 -30.30
C PRO A 98 65.92 1.03 -28.84
N LEU A 99 65.09 0.02 -28.55
CA LEU A 99 64.42 -0.19 -27.25
C LEU A 99 65.38 -0.30 -26.05
N GLY A 100 66.66 -0.62 -26.30
CA GLY A 100 67.69 -0.71 -25.27
C GLY A 100 68.33 0.63 -24.87
N GLU A 101 68.25 1.67 -25.72
CA GLU A 101 68.92 2.96 -25.50
C GLU A 101 67.93 4.10 -25.25
N ALA A 102 66.75 4.03 -25.87
CA ALA A 102 65.62 4.89 -25.58
C ALA A 102 64.99 4.40 -24.27
N GLY A 103 65.28 5.07 -23.15
CA GLY A 103 64.85 4.65 -21.81
C GLY A 103 63.36 4.28 -21.74
N ALA A 104 63.01 3.35 -20.82
CA ALA A 104 61.66 2.83 -20.65
C ALA A 104 60.66 3.90 -20.21
N VAL A 105 60.15 4.68 -21.16
CA VAL A 105 59.04 5.61 -20.98
C VAL A 105 57.76 4.87 -21.36
N THR A 106 56.81 4.78 -20.43
CA THR A 106 55.47 4.27 -20.71
C THR A 106 54.67 5.35 -21.42
N SER A 107 54.73 5.37 -22.74
CA SER A 107 53.90 6.26 -23.57
C SER A 107 52.53 5.62 -23.86
N PRO A 108 51.43 6.39 -23.89
CA PRO A 108 50.10 5.89 -24.23
C PRO A 108 50.02 5.20 -25.60
N VAL A 109 50.81 5.69 -26.57
CA VAL A 109 50.99 5.07 -27.88
C VAL A 109 52.46 4.66 -28.00
N ASP A 110 52.71 3.35 -28.08
CA ASP A 110 54.05 2.77 -28.23
C ASP A 110 54.06 1.80 -29.41
N ILE A 111 54.78 2.16 -30.47
CA ILE A 111 54.85 1.39 -31.71
C ILE A 111 56.24 0.79 -31.80
N ARG A 112 56.31 -0.52 -32.02
CA ARG A 112 57.56 -1.29 -32.03
C ARG A 112 57.70 -2.04 -33.35
N TRP A 113 58.90 -2.01 -33.94
CA TRP A 113 59.19 -2.75 -35.16
C TRP A 113 60.64 -3.27 -35.17
N PRO A 114 60.90 -4.44 -35.78
CA PRO A 114 62.25 -4.97 -35.91
C PRO A 114 63.00 -4.37 -37.10
N HIS A 115 64.28 -4.01 -36.92
CA HIS A 115 65.19 -3.55 -37.98
C HIS A 115 66.62 -4.06 -37.70
N GLU A 116 67.25 -4.73 -38.67
CA GLU A 116 68.63 -5.25 -38.58
C GLU A 116 68.97 -6.02 -37.27
N GLY A 117 68.02 -6.78 -36.73
CA GLY A 117 68.21 -7.57 -35.50
C GLY A 117 68.05 -6.79 -34.19
N GLN A 118 67.69 -5.51 -34.24
CA GLN A 118 67.28 -4.70 -33.10
C GLN A 118 65.78 -4.36 -33.19
N VAL A 119 65.14 -4.09 -32.05
CA VAL A 119 63.75 -3.59 -32.02
C VAL A 119 63.80 -2.10 -31.80
N PHE A 120 63.29 -1.35 -32.77
CA PHE A 120 63.06 0.07 -32.66
C PHE A 120 61.67 0.33 -32.09
N HIS A 121 61.54 1.46 -31.41
CA HIS A 121 60.24 1.92 -30.97
C HIS A 121 60.09 3.43 -31.04
N VAL A 122 58.84 3.87 -31.12
CA VAL A 122 58.44 5.26 -30.94
C VAL A 122 57.37 5.36 -29.87
N GLY A 123 57.64 6.17 -28.85
CA GLY A 123 56.68 6.51 -27.80
C GLY A 123 56.08 7.88 -28.04
N LEU A 124 54.75 7.97 -28.09
CA LEU A 124 54.01 9.21 -28.32
C LEU A 124 53.01 9.47 -27.19
N THR A 125 52.94 10.72 -26.73
CA THR A 125 51.90 11.19 -25.79
C THR A 125 51.03 12.26 -26.47
N PRO A 126 49.75 11.95 -26.78
CA PRO A 126 48.85 12.93 -27.35
C PRO A 126 48.37 13.93 -26.29
N THR A 127 48.49 15.22 -26.60
CA THR A 127 47.95 16.34 -25.82
C THR A 127 46.83 17.01 -26.61
N CYS A 128 45.61 17.04 -26.04
CA CYS A 128 44.43 17.59 -26.70
C CYS A 128 43.73 18.65 -25.85
N GLU A 129 43.33 19.74 -26.50
CA GLU A 129 42.44 20.74 -25.93
C GLU A 129 40.97 20.31 -26.02
N VAL A 130 40.26 20.41 -24.89
CA VAL A 130 38.84 20.04 -24.81
C VAL A 130 37.98 21.22 -25.26
N ALA A 131 37.03 20.94 -26.16
CA ALA A 131 36.03 21.88 -26.62
C ALA A 131 34.95 22.08 -25.55
N VAL A 132 35.23 22.82 -24.47
CA VAL A 132 34.37 22.88 -23.26
C VAL A 132 32.90 23.18 -23.59
N TRP A 133 32.62 24.11 -24.51
CA TRP A 133 31.24 24.44 -24.91
C TRP A 133 30.53 23.33 -25.68
N SER A 134 31.23 22.70 -26.62
CA SER A 134 30.71 21.54 -27.37
C SER A 134 30.43 20.37 -26.42
N LEU A 135 31.39 20.12 -25.52
CA LEU A 135 31.29 19.08 -24.51
C LEU A 135 30.10 19.29 -23.56
N ALA A 136 29.95 20.51 -23.04
CA ALA A 136 28.82 20.86 -22.18
C ALA A 136 27.48 20.70 -22.92
N GLY A 137 27.38 21.16 -24.16
CA GLY A 137 26.18 21.01 -24.98
C GLY A 137 25.80 19.54 -25.21
N GLN A 138 26.77 18.69 -25.57
CA GLN A 138 26.53 17.26 -25.78
C GLN A 138 26.18 16.53 -24.48
N GLY A 139 26.86 16.83 -23.37
CA GLY A 139 26.56 16.28 -22.06
C GLY A 139 25.14 16.61 -21.59
N LEU A 140 24.71 17.86 -21.77
CA LEU A 140 23.34 18.28 -21.44
C LEU A 140 22.30 17.63 -22.37
N ALA A 141 22.60 17.51 -23.67
CA ALA A 141 21.71 16.86 -24.62
C ALA A 141 21.50 15.36 -24.29
N LEU A 142 22.57 14.63 -24.01
CA LEU A 142 22.49 13.23 -23.61
C LEU A 142 21.78 13.05 -22.27
N ALA A 143 22.04 13.93 -21.29
CA ALA A 143 21.33 13.91 -20.01
C ALA A 143 19.83 14.21 -20.20
N GLY A 144 19.48 15.13 -21.10
CA GLY A 144 18.10 15.42 -21.48
C GLY A 144 17.41 14.21 -22.12
N LEU A 145 18.09 13.52 -23.04
CA LEU A 145 17.58 12.31 -23.69
C LEU A 145 17.41 11.15 -22.69
N ALA A 146 18.38 10.95 -21.80
CA ALA A 146 18.29 9.96 -20.73
C ALA A 146 17.11 10.25 -19.80
N LEU A 147 16.90 11.52 -19.43
CA LEU A 147 15.74 11.92 -18.63
C LEU A 147 14.43 11.68 -19.37
N ALA A 148 14.35 11.99 -20.66
CA ALA A 148 13.16 11.71 -21.46
C ALA A 148 12.83 10.21 -21.50
N LEU A 149 13.84 9.34 -21.65
CA LEU A 149 13.67 7.89 -21.57
C LEU A 149 13.18 7.43 -20.19
N ILE A 150 13.70 8.03 -19.11
CA ILE A 150 13.24 7.77 -17.74
C ILE A 150 11.78 8.20 -17.54
N LEU A 151 11.39 9.34 -18.11
CA LEU A 151 10.01 9.82 -18.04
C LEU A 151 9.03 8.99 -18.88
N LEU A 152 9.52 8.29 -19.91
CA LEU A 152 8.75 7.33 -20.70
C LEU A 152 8.58 5.97 -20.00
N LEU A 153 9.42 5.66 -18.99
CA LEU A 153 9.25 4.44 -18.20
C LEU A 153 7.99 4.53 -17.33
N PRO A 154 7.18 3.46 -17.26
CA PRO A 154 6.00 3.44 -16.40
C PRO A 154 6.43 3.66 -14.95
N ARG A 155 5.69 4.50 -14.24
CA ARG A 155 5.94 4.74 -12.81
C ARG A 155 6.00 3.40 -12.06
N PRO A 156 6.95 3.21 -11.14
CA PRO A 156 7.00 2.01 -10.34
C PRO A 156 5.69 1.86 -9.57
N LEU A 157 5.14 0.64 -9.56
CA LEU A 157 3.96 0.32 -8.75
C LEU A 157 4.31 0.56 -7.28
N GLY A 158 3.44 1.28 -6.57
CA GLY A 158 3.54 1.41 -5.11
C GLY A 158 3.30 0.06 -4.42
N ASP A 159 3.70 -0.07 -3.16
CA ASP A 159 3.66 -1.35 -2.42
C ASP A 159 2.27 -2.01 -2.42
N ARG A 160 1.21 -1.22 -2.23
CA ARG A 160 -0.18 -1.72 -2.26
C ARG A 160 -0.61 -2.18 -3.65
N GLN A 161 -0.25 -1.42 -4.69
CA GLN A 161 -0.55 -1.81 -6.05
C GLN A 161 0.18 -3.09 -6.42
N ARG A 162 1.43 -3.22 -5.98
CA ARG A 162 2.25 -4.42 -6.18
C ARG A 162 1.61 -5.63 -5.52
N HIS A 163 1.20 -5.51 -4.25
CA HIS A 163 0.50 -6.60 -3.55
C HIS A 163 -0.73 -7.10 -4.34
N TRP A 164 -1.62 -6.20 -4.75
CA TRP A 164 -2.81 -6.59 -5.52
C TRP A 164 -2.48 -7.07 -6.94
N TYR A 165 -1.45 -6.50 -7.56
CA TYR A 165 -0.99 -6.90 -8.88
C TYR A 165 -0.48 -8.34 -8.86
N ASP A 166 0.36 -8.68 -7.88
CA ASP A 166 0.91 -10.02 -7.73
C ASP A 166 -0.23 -11.02 -7.49
N ARG A 167 -1.20 -10.71 -6.60
CA ARG A 167 -2.36 -11.57 -6.38
C ARG A 167 -3.23 -11.79 -7.62
N LEU A 168 -3.44 -10.76 -8.44
CA LEU A 168 -4.21 -10.89 -9.68
C LEU A 168 -3.48 -11.76 -10.70
N VAL A 169 -2.17 -11.56 -10.87
CA VAL A 169 -1.34 -12.37 -11.77
C VAL A 169 -1.28 -13.82 -11.31
N GLU A 170 -1.10 -14.06 -10.01
CA GLU A 170 -1.18 -15.41 -9.41
C GLU A 170 -2.56 -16.05 -9.61
N GLY A 171 -3.62 -15.24 -9.62
CA GLY A 171 -4.99 -15.65 -9.95
C GLY A 171 -5.25 -15.90 -11.45
N GLY A 172 -4.24 -15.76 -12.31
CA GLY A 172 -4.33 -16.03 -13.75
C GLY A 172 -4.63 -14.81 -14.63
N GLU A 173 -4.70 -13.61 -14.07
CA GLU A 173 -4.90 -12.39 -14.86
C GLU A 173 -3.66 -12.02 -15.67
N SER A 174 -3.87 -11.53 -16.89
CA SER A 174 -2.75 -11.05 -17.72
C SER A 174 -2.09 -9.83 -17.07
N HIS A 175 -0.77 -9.68 -17.22
CA HIS A 175 -0.02 -8.54 -16.67
C HIS A 175 -0.62 -7.17 -17.07
N ARG A 176 -1.14 -7.04 -18.29
CA ARG A 176 -1.78 -5.81 -18.77
C ARG A 176 -3.10 -5.55 -18.04
N GLN A 177 -3.91 -6.59 -17.84
CA GLN A 177 -5.18 -6.50 -17.11
C GLN A 177 -4.95 -6.22 -15.63
N ALA A 178 -4.03 -6.94 -14.98
CA ALA A 178 -3.66 -6.70 -13.60
C ALA A 178 -3.19 -5.25 -13.37
N ARG A 179 -2.33 -4.70 -14.25
CA ARG A 179 -1.93 -3.27 -14.19
C ARG A 179 -3.11 -2.32 -14.33
N ARG A 180 -4.03 -2.58 -15.26
CA ARG A 180 -5.22 -1.75 -15.45
C ARG A 180 -6.14 -1.80 -14.23
N LEU A 181 -6.28 -2.98 -13.61
CA LEU A 181 -7.12 -3.18 -12.44
C LEU A 181 -6.55 -2.54 -11.18
N THR A 182 -5.23 -2.49 -11.02
CA THR A 182 -4.57 -1.88 -9.85
C THR A 182 -4.20 -0.42 -10.04
N ALA A 183 -4.30 0.13 -11.25
CA ALA A 183 -3.99 1.55 -11.51
C ALA A 183 -4.77 2.53 -10.60
N PRO A 184 -6.07 2.34 -10.30
CA PRO A 184 -6.80 3.22 -9.39
C PRO A 184 -6.33 3.15 -7.92
N LEU A 185 -5.54 2.13 -7.57
CA LEU A 185 -4.98 1.96 -6.22
C LEU A 185 -3.68 2.74 -5.99
N ALA A 186 -3.29 3.62 -6.92
CA ALA A 186 -2.02 4.35 -6.90
C ALA A 186 -1.90 5.34 -5.73
N GLU A 187 -2.33 6.60 -5.91
CA GLU A 187 -2.20 7.65 -4.90
C GLU A 187 -3.61 8.13 -4.51
N GLY A 188 -3.85 8.28 -3.20
CA GLY A 188 -5.13 8.77 -2.67
C GLY A 188 -6.01 7.71 -1.98
N VAL A 189 -5.63 6.43 -2.01
CA VAL A 189 -6.37 5.37 -1.29
C VAL A 189 -5.98 5.34 0.18
N SER A 190 -6.98 5.45 1.07
CA SER A 190 -6.75 5.38 2.51
C SER A 190 -6.37 3.96 2.95
N ARG A 191 -5.80 3.81 4.16
CA ARG A 191 -5.48 2.47 4.70
C ARG A 191 -6.76 1.65 4.90
N GLU A 192 -7.81 2.31 5.35
CA GLU A 192 -9.13 1.76 5.65
C GLU A 192 -9.82 1.25 4.39
N GLN A 193 -9.74 2.00 3.28
CA GLN A 193 -10.26 1.56 1.99
C GLN A 193 -9.50 0.33 1.46
N GLY A 194 -8.18 0.28 1.66
CA GLY A 194 -7.37 -0.90 1.32
C GLY A 194 -7.74 -2.14 2.14
N GLN A 195 -8.04 -1.97 3.44
CA GLN A 195 -8.52 -3.04 4.31
C GLN A 195 -9.91 -3.51 3.91
N LEU A 196 -10.82 -2.58 3.59
CA LEU A 196 -12.15 -2.90 3.09
C LEU A 196 -12.08 -3.71 1.80
N LEU A 197 -11.21 -3.35 0.84
CA LEU A 197 -11.01 -4.13 -0.38
C LEU A 197 -10.53 -5.56 -0.07
N ALA A 198 -9.60 -5.72 0.87
CA ALA A 198 -9.12 -7.04 1.27
C ALA A 198 -10.25 -7.91 1.86
N GLU A 199 -11.05 -7.33 2.76
CA GLU A 199 -12.21 -8.00 3.36
C GLU A 199 -13.27 -8.33 2.29
N LEU A 200 -13.58 -7.41 1.37
CA LEU A 200 -14.52 -7.66 0.28
C LEU A 200 -14.09 -8.84 -0.60
N CYS A 201 -12.82 -8.87 -1.01
CA CYS A 201 -12.28 -9.98 -1.82
C CYS A 201 -12.25 -11.32 -1.08
N GLN A 202 -12.23 -11.31 0.26
CA GLN A 202 -12.29 -12.52 1.08
C GLN A 202 -13.71 -13.05 1.24
N HIS A 203 -14.68 -12.15 1.37
CA HIS A 203 -16.06 -12.48 1.71
C HIS A 203 -16.97 -12.69 0.50
N PHE A 204 -16.62 -12.14 -0.67
CA PHE A 204 -17.48 -12.14 -1.84
C PHE A 204 -16.74 -12.64 -3.08
N ASP A 205 -17.34 -13.63 -3.74
CA ASP A 205 -16.91 -14.09 -5.06
C ASP A 205 -17.51 -13.19 -6.14
N ARG A 206 -16.87 -12.05 -6.37
CA ARG A 206 -17.25 -11.04 -7.37
C ARG A 206 -16.03 -10.54 -8.13
N PRO A 207 -16.20 -10.00 -9.35
CA PRO A 207 -15.10 -9.43 -10.12
C PRO A 207 -14.33 -8.40 -9.30
N PHE A 208 -13.00 -8.52 -9.27
CA PHE A 208 -12.12 -7.62 -8.50
C PHE A 208 -12.37 -6.14 -8.80
N ALA A 209 -12.68 -5.79 -10.05
CA ALA A 209 -12.98 -4.42 -10.44
C ALA A 209 -14.18 -3.84 -9.67
N GLU A 210 -15.24 -4.63 -9.49
CA GLU A 210 -16.45 -4.23 -8.78
C GLU A 210 -16.16 -4.00 -7.29
N LEU A 211 -15.43 -4.93 -6.66
CA LEU A 211 -15.05 -4.84 -5.26
C LEU A 211 -14.10 -3.67 -4.99
N ARG A 212 -13.15 -3.43 -5.91
CA ARG A 212 -12.25 -2.27 -5.87
C ARG A 212 -13.04 -0.97 -5.93
N ASP A 213 -13.91 -0.82 -6.93
CA ASP A 213 -14.66 0.42 -7.12
C ASP A 213 -15.61 0.68 -5.94
N LEU A 214 -16.20 -0.39 -5.40
CA LEU A 214 -16.98 -0.34 -4.18
C LEU A 214 -16.17 0.15 -2.98
N ALA A 215 -14.97 -0.40 -2.76
CA ALA A 215 -14.10 0.00 -1.65
C ALA A 215 -13.65 1.47 -1.76
N LEU A 216 -13.35 1.92 -2.98
CA LEU A 216 -12.86 3.28 -3.25
C LEU A 216 -13.96 4.35 -3.14
N VAL A 217 -15.22 4.01 -3.43
CA VAL A 217 -16.35 4.95 -3.30
C VAL A 217 -16.86 5.07 -1.85
N GLN A 218 -16.54 4.12 -0.96
CA GLN A 218 -16.89 4.27 0.44
C GLN A 218 -16.02 5.33 1.12
N PRO A 219 -16.58 6.08 2.09
CA PRO A 219 -15.77 6.85 3.02
C PRO A 219 -14.82 5.89 3.79
N PRO A 220 -13.72 6.39 4.37
CA PRO A 220 -12.88 5.59 5.25
C PRO A 220 -13.72 5.03 6.41
N LEU A 221 -13.94 3.72 6.42
CA LEU A 221 -14.70 3.02 7.46
C LEU A 221 -13.73 2.43 8.49
N ASP A 222 -14.01 2.66 9.78
CA ASP A 222 -13.27 2.00 10.85
C ASP A 222 -13.52 0.48 10.87
N ALA A 223 -12.80 -0.26 11.72
CA ALA A 223 -12.92 -1.72 11.78
C ALA A 223 -14.34 -2.21 12.10
N ARG A 224 -15.07 -1.49 12.97
CA ARG A 224 -16.43 -1.86 13.39
C ARG A 224 -17.43 -1.55 12.28
N GLN A 225 -17.31 -0.39 11.65
CA GLN A 225 -18.13 0.02 10.52
C GLN A 225 -17.93 -0.91 9.32
N ARG A 226 -16.70 -1.34 9.02
CA ARG A 226 -16.44 -2.33 7.98
C ARG A 226 -17.11 -3.67 8.28
N ALA A 227 -17.01 -4.17 9.52
CA ALA A 227 -17.69 -5.41 9.90
C ALA A 227 -19.22 -5.30 9.69
N TRP A 228 -19.83 -4.18 10.07
CA TRP A 228 -21.25 -3.91 9.78
C TRP A 228 -21.55 -3.82 8.29
N PHE A 229 -20.69 -3.18 7.51
CA PHE A 229 -20.84 -3.05 6.06
C PHE A 229 -20.83 -4.43 5.38
N ILE A 230 -19.82 -5.25 5.67
CA ILE A 230 -19.70 -6.63 5.17
C ILE A 230 -20.92 -7.46 5.60
N ARG A 231 -21.37 -7.31 6.86
CA ARG A 231 -22.56 -8.02 7.33
C ARG A 231 -23.84 -7.59 6.59
N GLY A 232 -24.00 -6.29 6.35
CA GLY A 232 -25.11 -5.74 5.56
C GLY A 232 -25.13 -6.30 4.14
N LEU A 233 -23.98 -6.35 3.48
CA LEU A 233 -23.86 -6.93 2.14
C LEU A 233 -24.27 -8.41 2.10
N HIS A 234 -23.91 -9.20 3.12
CA HIS A 234 -24.33 -10.61 3.22
C HIS A 234 -25.83 -10.79 3.45
N LEU A 235 -26.46 -9.90 4.21
CA LEU A 235 -27.87 -10.04 4.59
C LEU A 235 -28.85 -9.54 3.53
N PHE A 236 -28.42 -8.61 2.68
CA PHE A 236 -29.29 -7.91 1.73
C PHE A 236 -28.81 -8.05 0.29
N ASP A 237 -28.34 -9.24 -0.09
CA ASP A 237 -27.98 -9.60 -1.47
C ASP A 237 -27.07 -8.57 -2.16
N PHE A 238 -26.08 -8.07 -1.42
CA PHE A 238 -25.11 -7.07 -1.89
C PHE A 238 -25.70 -5.67 -2.17
N ASP A 239 -26.82 -5.31 -1.52
CA ASP A 239 -27.34 -3.94 -1.51
C ASP A 239 -26.38 -2.98 -0.80
N VAL A 240 -25.59 -2.27 -1.60
CA VAL A 240 -24.55 -1.35 -1.14
C VAL A 240 -25.12 -0.17 -0.36
N ALA A 241 -26.26 0.38 -0.78
CA ALA A 241 -26.84 1.55 -0.13
C ALA A 241 -27.29 1.17 1.28
N ARG A 242 -28.03 0.06 1.39
CA ARG A 242 -28.49 -0.44 2.68
C ARG A 242 -27.34 -0.88 3.59
N ALA A 243 -26.32 -1.55 3.04
CA ALA A 243 -25.14 -1.94 3.80
C ALA A 243 -24.38 -0.72 4.36
N ARG A 244 -24.30 0.37 3.59
CA ARG A 244 -23.71 1.64 4.03
C ARG A 244 -24.52 2.26 5.16
N ASP A 245 -25.84 2.31 5.03
CA ASP A 245 -26.72 2.87 6.06
C ASP A 245 -26.60 2.10 7.38
N ILE A 246 -26.48 0.77 7.32
CA ILE A 246 -26.24 -0.09 8.49
C ILE A 246 -24.87 0.19 9.13
N ALA A 247 -23.84 0.34 8.31
CA ALA A 247 -22.47 0.60 8.77
C ALA A 247 -22.34 1.95 9.48
N LEU A 248 -22.95 2.98 8.90
CA LEU A 248 -22.86 4.35 9.39
C LEU A 248 -23.94 4.72 10.42
N GLY A 249 -25.00 3.92 10.53
CA GLY A 249 -26.09 4.17 11.47
C GLY A 249 -25.65 4.14 12.93
N ASP A 250 -26.50 4.66 13.81
CA ASP A 250 -26.27 4.63 15.25
C ASP A 250 -26.42 3.22 15.82
N GLU A 251 -25.74 2.94 16.93
CA GLU A 251 -25.88 1.68 17.65
C GLU A 251 -27.21 1.60 18.40
N ARG A 252 -28.29 1.25 17.69
CA ARG A 252 -29.66 1.20 18.23
C ARG A 252 -30.29 -0.18 18.18
N LEU A 253 -31.05 -0.49 19.23
CA LEU A 253 -31.98 -1.62 19.29
C LEU A 253 -33.41 -1.10 19.41
N ALA A 254 -34.22 -1.33 18.38
CA ALA A 254 -35.60 -0.88 18.33
C ALA A 254 -36.57 -2.06 18.42
N PHE A 255 -37.61 -1.92 19.23
CA PHE A 255 -38.70 -2.90 19.34
C PHE A 255 -39.97 -2.37 18.71
N ASP A 256 -40.56 -3.20 17.84
CA ASP A 256 -41.86 -2.98 17.24
C ASP A 256 -42.76 -4.14 17.66
N LEU A 257 -43.44 -3.99 18.80
CA LEU A 257 -44.18 -5.08 19.40
C LEU A 257 -45.53 -5.35 18.72
N GLU A 258 -46.09 -4.34 18.04
CA GLU A 258 -47.30 -4.52 17.22
C GLU A 258 -47.01 -5.39 16.00
N GLU A 259 -45.88 -5.16 15.33
CA GLU A 259 -45.43 -6.01 14.22
C GLU A 259 -44.74 -7.31 14.69
N GLY A 260 -44.49 -7.45 15.99
CA GLY A 260 -43.81 -8.61 16.57
C GLY A 260 -42.35 -8.73 16.11
N ARG A 261 -41.61 -7.61 16.05
CA ARG A 261 -40.24 -7.54 15.51
C ARG A 261 -39.31 -6.74 16.41
N ALA A 262 -38.02 -7.08 16.33
CA ALA A 262 -36.94 -6.25 16.84
C ALA A 262 -35.99 -5.90 15.69
N ARG A 263 -35.32 -4.75 15.78
CA ARG A 263 -34.38 -4.26 14.77
C ARG A 263 -33.09 -3.81 15.44
N VAL A 264 -31.96 -4.26 14.91
CA VAL A 264 -30.62 -3.78 15.30
C VAL A 264 -30.03 -3.01 14.13
N ARG A 265 -29.80 -1.71 14.29
CA ARG A 265 -29.32 -0.84 13.19
C ARG A 265 -30.13 -0.97 11.89
N GLY A 266 -31.45 -1.14 12.02
CA GLY A 266 -32.35 -1.37 10.88
C GLY A 266 -32.35 -2.80 10.31
N ILE A 267 -31.51 -3.70 10.83
CA ILE A 267 -31.53 -5.13 10.50
C ILE A 267 -32.65 -5.82 11.29
N PRO A 268 -33.64 -6.45 10.63
CA PRO A 268 -34.72 -7.14 11.31
C PRO A 268 -34.22 -8.43 11.96
N LEU A 269 -34.65 -8.69 13.19
CA LEU A 269 -34.46 -9.94 13.92
C LEU A 269 -35.75 -10.76 13.87
N THR A 270 -35.62 -12.07 13.60
CA THR A 270 -36.78 -12.97 13.49
C THR A 270 -36.90 -13.79 14.77
N LEU A 271 -37.38 -13.16 15.83
CA LEU A 271 -37.61 -13.83 17.12
C LEU A 271 -39.03 -14.40 17.19
N ALA A 272 -39.18 -15.57 17.80
CA ALA A 272 -40.50 -16.05 18.20
C ALA A 272 -41.13 -15.11 19.24
N PRO A 273 -42.47 -15.05 19.36
CA PRO A 273 -43.15 -14.07 20.23
C PRO A 273 -42.68 -14.09 21.69
N THR A 274 -42.51 -15.28 22.29
CA THR A 274 -42.09 -15.38 23.69
C THR A 274 -40.66 -14.85 23.93
N PRO A 275 -39.62 -15.27 23.19
CA PRO A 275 -38.29 -14.65 23.26
C PRO A 275 -38.29 -13.15 22.99
N LEU A 276 -39.04 -12.67 21.99
CA LEU A 276 -39.13 -11.23 21.67
C LEU A 276 -39.62 -10.43 22.87
N LEU A 277 -40.71 -10.89 23.51
CA LEU A 277 -41.31 -10.19 24.65
C LEU A 277 -40.42 -10.26 25.89
N HIS A 278 -39.69 -11.36 26.09
CA HIS A 278 -38.64 -11.40 27.14
C HIS A 278 -37.51 -10.40 26.83
N TYR A 279 -37.16 -10.22 25.56
CA TYR A 279 -36.11 -9.29 25.17
C TYR A 279 -36.54 -7.83 25.38
N ALA A 280 -37.77 -7.50 24.98
CA ALA A 280 -38.38 -6.20 25.24
C ALA A 280 -38.53 -5.93 26.75
N TRP A 281 -38.84 -6.96 27.55
CA TRP A 281 -38.89 -6.84 29.00
C TRP A 281 -37.51 -6.48 29.61
N TYR A 282 -36.42 -7.11 29.16
CA TYR A 282 -35.07 -6.71 29.58
C TYR A 282 -34.72 -5.28 29.16
N ALA A 283 -35.11 -4.88 27.95
CA ALA A 283 -34.94 -3.53 27.45
C ALA A 283 -35.71 -2.50 28.30
N ARG A 284 -36.95 -2.81 28.68
CA ARG A 284 -37.76 -1.99 29.59
C ARG A 284 -37.11 -1.83 30.97
N LYS A 285 -36.65 -2.93 31.58
CA LYS A 285 -35.91 -2.87 32.85
C LYS A 285 -34.66 -1.98 32.75
N ARG A 286 -34.01 -1.94 31.58
CA ARG A 286 -32.86 -1.07 31.31
C ARG A 286 -33.22 0.41 31.25
N GLN A 287 -34.44 0.76 30.84
CA GLN A 287 -34.93 2.15 30.85
C GLN A 287 -35.49 2.58 32.22
N GLU A 288 -36.04 1.63 33.01
CA GLU A 288 -36.56 1.91 34.36
C GLU A 288 -35.45 2.10 35.42
N GLY A 289 -34.18 1.77 35.12
CA GLY A 289 -33.08 1.88 36.08
C GLY A 289 -31.76 1.28 35.59
N ASP A 290 -31.03 0.58 36.46
CA ASP A 290 -29.75 -0.06 36.09
C ASP A 290 -29.92 -1.31 35.20
N GLY A 291 -31.15 -1.81 35.06
CA GLY A 291 -31.51 -2.98 34.27
C GLY A 291 -31.15 -4.33 34.86
N TRP A 292 -30.55 -4.38 36.06
CA TRP A 292 -30.09 -5.64 36.65
C TRP A 292 -31.23 -6.41 37.32
N PHE A 293 -31.60 -7.54 36.73
CA PHE A 293 -32.60 -8.45 37.28
C PHE A 293 -31.94 -9.70 37.89
N ALA A 294 -32.21 -9.98 39.17
CA ALA A 294 -31.74 -11.20 39.83
C ALA A 294 -32.61 -12.39 39.44
N ASN A 295 -31.99 -13.48 38.97
CA ASN A 295 -32.78 -14.69 38.71
C ASN A 295 -33.45 -15.18 40.00
N PRO A 296 -34.72 -15.65 39.92
CA PRO A 296 -35.37 -16.29 41.04
C PRO A 296 -34.65 -17.61 41.39
N PRO A 297 -34.60 -18.02 42.67
CA PRO A 297 -34.07 -19.32 43.05
C PRO A 297 -34.76 -20.47 42.32
N SER A 298 -34.01 -21.54 42.00
CA SER A 298 -34.55 -22.69 41.26
C SER A 298 -35.75 -23.36 41.93
N ASN A 299 -35.84 -23.28 43.26
CA ASN A 299 -36.93 -23.84 44.07
C ASN A 299 -38.00 -22.81 44.47
N ARG A 300 -37.86 -21.53 44.07
CA ARG A 300 -38.78 -20.46 44.44
C ARG A 300 -38.99 -19.49 43.27
N PRO A 301 -39.98 -19.75 42.40
CA PRO A 301 -40.35 -18.84 41.32
C PRO A 301 -40.79 -17.47 41.84
N ASP A 302 -40.56 -16.43 41.05
CA ASP A 302 -41.05 -15.08 41.34
C ASP A 302 -42.47 -14.91 40.80
N LYS A 303 -43.46 -14.98 41.69
CA LYS A 303 -44.87 -14.84 41.31
C LYS A 303 -45.23 -13.42 40.88
N ARG A 304 -44.60 -12.40 41.46
CA ARG A 304 -44.93 -11.01 41.18
C ARG A 304 -44.44 -10.61 39.80
N GLU A 305 -43.16 -10.87 39.53
CA GLU A 305 -42.58 -10.60 38.21
C GLU A 305 -43.15 -11.54 37.14
N GLY A 306 -43.52 -12.77 37.52
CA GLY A 306 -44.23 -13.70 36.64
C GLY A 306 -45.59 -13.17 36.20
N GLN A 307 -46.39 -12.66 37.14
CA GLN A 307 -47.69 -12.06 36.82
C GLN A 307 -47.53 -10.81 35.95
N ALA A 308 -46.61 -9.91 36.30
CA ALA A 308 -46.34 -8.70 35.52
C ALA A 308 -45.90 -9.03 34.07
N LEU A 309 -45.01 -10.02 33.91
CA LEU A 309 -44.59 -10.48 32.59
C LEU A 309 -45.72 -11.18 31.83
N ALA A 310 -46.61 -11.90 32.51
CA ALA A 310 -47.77 -12.53 31.88
C ALA A 310 -48.78 -11.51 31.35
N GLU A 311 -49.03 -10.44 32.10
CA GLU A 311 -49.88 -9.31 31.68
C GLU A 311 -49.25 -8.62 30.47
N PHE A 312 -47.97 -8.28 30.57
CA PHE A 312 -47.20 -7.72 29.45
C PHE A 312 -47.27 -8.61 28.21
N MET A 313 -47.05 -9.91 28.37
CA MET A 313 -47.11 -10.83 27.25
C MET A 313 -48.52 -10.95 26.67
N ALA A 314 -49.57 -10.90 27.49
CA ALA A 314 -50.94 -10.98 27.00
C ALA A 314 -51.32 -9.74 26.16
N GLU A 315 -50.83 -8.56 26.55
CA GLU A 315 -51.06 -7.29 25.85
C GLU A 315 -50.48 -7.30 24.43
N TYR A 316 -49.24 -7.79 24.26
CA TYR A 316 -48.52 -7.78 22.99
C TYR A 316 -48.54 -9.13 22.25
N GLY A 317 -49.62 -9.91 22.37
CA GLY A 317 -49.84 -11.11 21.55
C GLY A 317 -48.92 -12.30 21.87
N GLY A 318 -48.45 -12.41 23.11
CA GLY A 318 -47.64 -13.52 23.59
C GLY A 318 -48.39 -14.86 23.56
N HIS A 319 -47.63 -15.95 23.40
CA HIS A 319 -48.20 -17.29 23.28
C HIS A 319 -49.01 -17.68 24.54
N ALA A 320 -50.29 -18.04 24.37
CA ALA A 320 -51.23 -18.29 25.47
C ALA A 320 -50.70 -19.29 26.52
N LYS A 321 -50.05 -20.38 26.07
CA LYS A 321 -49.40 -21.35 26.98
C LYS A 321 -48.33 -20.73 27.88
N ALA A 322 -47.52 -19.81 27.36
CA ALA A 322 -46.46 -19.15 28.14
C ALA A 322 -47.05 -18.15 29.15
N VAL A 323 -48.10 -17.42 28.74
CA VAL A 323 -48.86 -16.52 29.63
C VAL A 323 -49.47 -17.31 30.79
N ASN A 324 -50.15 -18.43 30.52
CA ASN A 324 -50.75 -19.26 31.57
C ASN A 324 -49.69 -19.89 32.49
N ASP A 325 -48.58 -20.38 31.93
CA ASP A 325 -47.48 -20.94 32.72
C ASP A 325 -46.90 -19.90 33.70
N LEU A 326 -46.73 -18.64 33.26
CA LEU A 326 -46.27 -17.55 34.12
C LEU A 326 -47.28 -17.20 35.22
N ARG A 327 -48.59 -17.20 34.92
CA ARG A 327 -49.65 -16.94 35.91
C ARG A 327 -49.75 -18.04 36.97
N GLU A 328 -49.66 -19.29 36.56
CA GLU A 328 -49.80 -20.45 37.45
C GLU A 328 -48.53 -20.68 38.29
N HIS A 329 -47.36 -20.66 37.66
CA HIS A 329 -46.11 -21.11 38.26
C HIS A 329 -45.15 -19.97 38.63
N GLY A 330 -45.41 -18.74 38.18
CA GLY A 330 -44.50 -17.60 38.34
C GLY A 330 -43.29 -17.66 37.39
N LEU A 331 -42.43 -16.64 37.48
CA LEU A 331 -41.21 -16.56 36.68
C LEU A 331 -40.14 -17.50 37.24
N ARG A 332 -39.57 -18.36 36.39
CA ARG A 332 -38.57 -19.38 36.75
C ARG A 332 -37.22 -19.07 36.10
N SER A 333 -36.12 -19.36 36.80
CA SER A 333 -34.75 -19.20 36.24
C SER A 333 -34.60 -19.93 34.91
N LYS A 334 -35.07 -21.19 34.85
CA LYS A 334 -34.98 -22.03 33.64
C LYS A 334 -35.69 -21.40 32.43
N THR A 335 -36.85 -20.76 32.65
CA THR A 335 -37.59 -20.08 31.57
C THR A 335 -36.81 -18.86 31.07
N LEU A 336 -36.22 -18.08 31.97
CA LEU A 336 -35.36 -16.95 31.60
C LEU A 336 -34.11 -17.41 30.84
N ASP A 337 -33.45 -18.47 31.30
CA ASP A 337 -32.28 -19.06 30.64
C ASP A 337 -32.59 -19.49 29.21
N GLN A 338 -33.69 -20.21 29.01
CA GLN A 338 -34.13 -20.66 27.70
C GLN A 338 -34.42 -19.49 26.74
N ASN A 339 -35.10 -18.45 27.21
CA ASN A 339 -35.40 -17.29 26.35
C ASN A 339 -34.13 -16.47 26.06
N ARG A 340 -33.23 -16.26 27.03
CA ARG A 340 -31.94 -15.61 26.80
C ARG A 340 -31.09 -16.36 25.78
N ASN A 341 -31.04 -17.69 25.84
CA ASN A 341 -30.32 -18.51 24.87
C ASN A 341 -30.91 -18.36 23.47
N ARG A 342 -32.24 -18.40 23.32
CA ARG A 342 -32.90 -18.18 22.03
C ARG A 342 -32.61 -16.79 21.45
N ILE A 343 -32.63 -15.74 22.29
CA ILE A 343 -32.27 -14.38 21.88
C ILE A 343 -30.81 -14.32 21.42
N LYS A 344 -29.90 -14.90 22.20
CA LYS A 344 -28.48 -14.96 21.88
C LYS A 344 -28.21 -15.71 20.57
N GLU A 345 -28.81 -16.89 20.41
CA GLU A 345 -28.69 -17.71 19.20
C GLU A 345 -29.14 -16.93 17.96
N GLU A 346 -30.28 -16.23 18.04
CA GLU A 346 -30.77 -15.41 16.93
C GLU A 346 -29.87 -14.22 16.63
N LEU A 347 -29.42 -13.47 17.64
CA LEU A 347 -28.50 -12.35 17.45
C LEU A 347 -27.18 -12.79 16.83
N ILE A 348 -26.59 -13.88 17.31
CA ILE A 348 -25.34 -14.43 16.74
C ILE A 348 -25.58 -14.94 15.32
N ARG A 349 -26.70 -15.63 15.07
CA ARG A 349 -27.05 -16.09 13.72
C ARG A 349 -27.18 -14.93 12.73
N VAL A 350 -27.81 -13.83 13.14
CA VAL A 350 -28.13 -12.68 12.28
C VAL A 350 -27.00 -11.66 12.21
N LEU A 351 -26.17 -11.49 13.24
CA LEU A 351 -25.15 -10.44 13.28
C LEU A 351 -23.72 -11.00 13.29
N GLY A 352 -23.53 -12.24 13.72
CA GLY A 352 -22.23 -12.81 14.09
C GLY A 352 -21.83 -12.46 15.53
N ASP A 353 -20.89 -13.22 16.10
CA ASP A 353 -20.53 -13.12 17.52
C ASP A 353 -20.11 -11.71 17.94
N VAL A 354 -19.21 -11.09 17.18
CA VAL A 354 -18.60 -9.79 17.51
C VAL A 354 -19.62 -8.65 17.45
N LEU A 355 -20.48 -8.64 16.42
CA LEU A 355 -21.47 -7.57 16.26
C LEU A 355 -22.68 -7.73 17.18
N ALA A 356 -22.98 -8.97 17.60
CA ALA A 356 -24.07 -9.27 18.52
C ALA A 356 -23.78 -8.86 19.97
N GLU A 357 -22.51 -8.89 20.41
CA GLU A 357 -22.10 -8.72 21.80
C GLU A 357 -22.81 -7.57 22.56
N PRO A 358 -22.89 -6.33 22.02
CA PRO A 358 -23.52 -5.21 22.73
C PRO A 358 -25.03 -5.38 22.94
N TYR A 359 -25.67 -6.24 22.14
CA TYR A 359 -27.10 -6.49 22.16
C TYR A 359 -27.47 -7.71 23.00
N LEU A 360 -26.49 -8.41 23.57
CA LEU A 360 -26.72 -9.60 24.39
C LEU A 360 -27.12 -9.23 25.83
N VAL A 361 -27.79 -10.19 26.47
CA VAL A 361 -28.02 -10.15 27.92
C VAL A 361 -26.76 -10.65 28.62
N VAL A 362 -26.15 -9.79 29.43
CA VAL A 362 -24.94 -10.08 30.22
C VAL A 362 -25.30 -10.46 31.65
N SER A 363 -24.40 -11.17 32.32
CA SER A 363 -24.58 -11.64 33.69
C SER A 363 -23.49 -11.12 34.64
N GLU A 364 -23.86 -10.85 35.88
CA GLU A 364 -22.94 -10.55 36.98
C GLU A 364 -23.32 -11.36 38.22
N ARG A 365 -22.33 -11.71 39.05
CA ARG A 365 -22.57 -12.37 40.33
C ARG A 365 -22.78 -11.34 41.43
N GLU A 366 -23.96 -11.39 42.05
CA GLU A 366 -24.31 -10.51 43.17
C GLU A 366 -23.47 -10.86 44.40
N ARG A 367 -22.74 -9.87 44.93
CA ARG A 367 -21.80 -10.05 46.06
C ARG A 367 -22.48 -10.49 47.35
N THR A 368 -23.73 -10.10 47.56
CA THR A 368 -24.49 -10.34 48.81
C THR A 368 -25.24 -11.67 48.81
N SER A 369 -25.78 -12.12 47.67
CA SER A 369 -26.64 -13.31 47.61
C SER A 369 -26.02 -14.50 46.88
N ALA A 370 -24.83 -14.31 46.27
CA ALA A 370 -24.19 -15.23 45.35
C ALA A 370 -25.02 -15.61 44.10
N ARG A 371 -26.18 -14.97 43.88
CA ARG A 371 -27.05 -15.20 42.71
C ARG A 371 -26.52 -14.45 41.49
N LEU A 372 -26.87 -14.97 40.31
CA LEU A 372 -26.60 -14.28 39.06
C LEU A 372 -27.71 -13.25 38.79
N ARG A 373 -27.28 -12.03 38.45
CA ARG A 373 -28.13 -10.96 37.92
C ARG A 373 -27.84 -10.80 36.45
N TYR A 374 -28.85 -10.38 35.70
CA TYR A 374 -28.80 -10.25 34.25
C TYR A 374 -29.32 -8.90 33.80
N ARG A 375 -28.72 -8.33 32.77
CA ARG A 375 -29.22 -7.10 32.11
C ARG A 375 -28.87 -7.11 30.64
N LEU A 376 -29.58 -6.31 29.85
CA LEU A 376 -29.14 -5.99 28.50
C LEU A 376 -27.83 -5.20 28.57
N ALA A 377 -26.81 -5.59 27.80
CA ALA A 377 -25.52 -4.90 27.77
C ALA A 377 -25.65 -3.47 27.23
N LEU A 378 -26.51 -3.29 26.22
CA LEU A 378 -26.74 -2.03 25.56
C LEU A 378 -27.17 -0.92 26.57
N PRO A 379 -26.62 0.30 26.45
CA PRO A 379 -27.08 1.46 27.20
C PRO A 379 -28.56 1.80 26.96
N ALA A 380 -29.21 2.44 27.93
CA ALA A 380 -30.65 2.73 27.88
C ALA A 380 -31.04 3.71 26.76
N ASP A 381 -30.17 4.68 26.49
CA ASP A 381 -30.28 5.70 25.44
C ASP A 381 -30.10 5.16 24.01
N HIS A 382 -29.65 3.91 23.90
CA HIS A 382 -29.49 3.18 22.64
C HIS A 382 -30.65 2.20 22.38
N ILE A 383 -31.67 2.19 23.24
CA ILE A 383 -32.83 1.32 23.15
C ILE A 383 -34.05 2.16 22.80
N ASP A 384 -34.73 1.79 21.71
CA ASP A 384 -36.00 2.40 21.32
C ASP A 384 -37.15 1.44 21.66
N LEU A 385 -37.97 1.80 22.64
CA LEU A 385 -39.19 1.08 23.03
C LEU A 385 -40.43 1.86 22.58
N PRO A 386 -41.56 1.17 22.33
CA PRO A 386 -42.83 1.84 22.07
C PRO A 386 -43.17 2.82 23.21
N PRO A 387 -43.68 4.04 22.93
CA PRO A 387 -43.98 5.05 23.96
C PRO A 387 -44.90 4.53 25.06
N ASP A 388 -45.89 3.72 24.68
CA ASP A 388 -46.89 3.16 25.59
C ASP A 388 -46.26 2.22 26.63
N LEU A 389 -45.14 1.58 26.27
CA LEU A 389 -44.37 0.69 27.13
C LEU A 389 -43.70 1.41 28.31
N LEU A 390 -43.39 2.70 28.12
CA LEU A 390 -42.75 3.55 29.13
C LEU A 390 -43.76 4.22 30.06
N ALA A 391 -44.97 4.49 29.55
CA ALA A 391 -46.05 5.11 30.31
C ALA A 391 -46.63 4.17 31.38
N HIS A 392 -46.52 2.85 31.21
CA HIS A 392 -46.97 1.84 32.16
C HIS A 392 -45.92 1.49 33.23
N THR A 393 -45.27 2.51 33.80
CA THR A 393 -44.54 2.35 35.06
C THR A 393 -45.57 2.39 36.20
N PRO A 394 -45.79 1.30 36.96
CA PRO A 394 -46.67 1.37 38.12
C PRO A 394 -46.05 2.37 39.09
N SER A 395 -46.77 3.46 39.37
CA SER A 395 -46.42 4.43 40.39
C SER A 395 -46.17 3.69 41.70
N ALA A 396 -44.98 3.92 42.29
CA ALA A 396 -44.59 3.30 43.55
C ALA A 396 -45.70 3.54 44.61
N PRO A 397 -46.03 2.54 45.44
CA PRO A 397 -47.00 2.73 46.51
C PRO A 397 -46.47 3.80 47.45
N THR A 398 -47.23 4.87 47.59
CA THR A 398 -46.99 5.95 48.54
C THR A 398 -46.83 5.34 49.93
N GLU A 399 -45.63 5.41 50.50
CA GLU A 399 -45.39 5.06 51.89
C GLU A 399 -46.34 5.87 52.77
N ARG A 400 -47.37 5.20 53.29
CA ARG A 400 -48.14 5.73 54.42
C ARG A 400 -47.20 5.73 55.61
N SER A 401 -46.64 6.90 55.89
CA SER A 401 -46.18 7.30 57.21
C SER A 401 -47.21 6.87 58.25
N HIS A 402 -46.92 5.80 58.98
CA HIS A 402 -47.53 5.53 60.26
C HIS A 402 -46.66 6.21 61.32
N SER A 403 -47.09 7.40 61.72
CA SER A 403 -46.78 7.95 63.02
C SER A 403 -47.48 7.14 64.11
N VAL A 404 -46.68 6.55 65.00
CA VAL A 404 -47.01 6.32 66.42
C VAL A 404 -45.78 6.70 67.23
#